data_AF-A0A432T1Y6-F1
#
_entry.id   AF-A0A432T1Y6-F1
#
_cell.length_a   1.000
_cell.length_b   1.000
_cell.length_c   1.000
_cell.angle_alpha   90.00
_cell.angle_beta   90.00
_cell.angle_gamma   90.00
#
_symmetry.space_group_name_H-M   'P 1'
#
loop_
_entity.id
_entity.type
_entity.pdbx_description
1 polymer ?
#
loop_
_entity_poly.entity_id
_entity_poly.type
_entity_poly.pdbx_seq_one_letter_code
_entity_poly.pdbx_strand_id
1 'polypeptide(L)'
;ATSGDTGPATLETFKNQEGVKVACLYPEGGTSDVQRLQMVTEDAPNLKVIGVKGNFDDTQNTLKELLASEDFKAELAARDIKLSAANSVNFGRIIFQIIYHIHSYLELVRKGEIKMGEKIYLVVPSGNFGNALGAYYAKKAGLPIEKILIASNINNILTDWITKGEYDLTSRELIQTESPAMDILKSSNIERIMYDKFGAQRTKELMDALATEGKFKLTASELASIREDFDATFADDATCENVIGAYAKKGYLMDPHTATCIGAYQTLRDKPLKTVLYSTAEWTKFSPAVAKALGHETKDDIEALKWVEEHANVKVPPMIRTLFDKPIVHTVVVDKNAIKGEMLNFL
;
A
#
# COMPACT_ATOMS: atom_id res chain seq x y z
N ALA A 1 -9.04 -9.27 -3.71
CA ALA A 1 -7.69 -9.78 -3.43
C ALA A 1 -6.94 -8.74 -2.60
N THR A 2 -6.26 -9.16 -1.54
CA THR A 2 -5.44 -8.29 -0.68
C THR A 2 -4.13 -8.98 -0.29
N SER A 3 -3.10 -8.18 -0.06
CA SER A 3 -1.83 -8.60 0.55
C SER A 3 -1.77 -8.33 2.06
N GLY A 4 -2.89 -7.95 2.68
CA GLY A 4 -2.96 -7.58 4.10
C GLY A 4 -3.94 -6.44 4.31
N ASP A 5 -3.46 -5.20 4.37
CA ASP A 5 -4.21 -4.05 4.90
C ASP A 5 -5.49 -3.64 4.15
N THR A 6 -5.55 -3.85 2.82
CA THR A 6 -6.73 -3.43 2.05
C THR A 6 -7.96 -4.30 2.35
N GLY A 7 -7.75 -5.56 2.74
CA GLY A 7 -8.82 -6.50 3.09
C GLY A 7 -9.62 -6.04 4.30
N PRO A 8 -9.00 -5.94 5.49
CA PRO A 8 -9.66 -5.46 6.71
C PRO A 8 -10.39 -4.14 6.52
N ALA A 9 -9.76 -3.16 5.87
CA ALA A 9 -10.38 -1.86 5.64
C ALA A 9 -11.66 -1.96 4.78
N THR A 10 -11.65 -2.83 3.75
CA THR A 10 -12.82 -3.04 2.89
C THR A 10 -13.93 -3.78 3.64
N LEU A 11 -13.58 -4.84 4.37
CA LEU A 11 -14.52 -5.64 5.15
C LEU A 11 -15.24 -4.77 6.19
N GLU A 12 -14.50 -4.00 6.97
CA GLU A 12 -15.05 -3.09 7.98
C GLU A 12 -15.96 -2.02 7.36
N THR A 13 -15.55 -1.43 6.23
CA THR A 13 -16.33 -0.37 5.55
C THR A 13 -17.71 -0.84 5.12
N PHE A 14 -17.82 -2.08 4.63
CA PHE A 14 -19.05 -2.64 4.08
C PHE A 14 -19.77 -3.57 5.04
N LYS A 15 -19.30 -3.68 6.29
CA LYS A 15 -19.90 -4.52 7.31
C LYS A 15 -21.38 -4.19 7.50
N ASN A 16 -22.24 -5.20 7.40
CA ASN A 16 -23.71 -5.08 7.54
C ASN A 16 -24.38 -4.07 6.60
N GLN A 17 -23.73 -3.69 5.49
CA GLN A 17 -24.36 -2.80 4.51
C GLN A 17 -25.41 -3.55 3.68
N GLU A 18 -26.65 -3.06 3.74
CA GLU A 18 -27.77 -3.58 2.97
C GLU A 18 -27.49 -3.48 1.46
N GLY A 19 -27.80 -4.55 0.71
CA GLY A 19 -27.58 -4.60 -0.73
C GLY A 19 -26.12 -4.81 -1.17
N VAL A 20 -25.17 -4.99 -0.23
CA VAL A 20 -23.75 -5.21 -0.54
C VAL A 20 -23.26 -6.51 0.08
N LYS A 21 -22.70 -7.40 -0.77
CA LYS A 21 -21.91 -8.55 -0.35
C LYS A 21 -20.44 -8.32 -0.67
N VAL A 22 -19.54 -8.72 0.24
CA VAL A 22 -18.09 -8.57 0.04
C VAL A 22 -17.40 -9.92 0.15
N ALA A 23 -16.73 -10.32 -0.92
CA ALA A 23 -15.81 -11.47 -0.93
C ALA A 23 -14.36 -10.97 -0.97
N CYS A 24 -13.60 -11.23 0.09
CA CYS A 24 -12.19 -10.89 0.21
C CYS A 24 -11.33 -12.13 0.02
N LEU A 25 -10.40 -12.08 -0.94
CA LEU A 25 -9.42 -13.14 -1.19
C LEU A 25 -8.06 -12.71 -0.63
N TYR A 26 -7.37 -13.58 0.10
CA TYR A 26 -6.01 -13.34 0.59
C TYR A 26 -5.13 -14.59 0.38
N PRO A 27 -3.81 -14.44 0.17
CA PRO A 27 -2.91 -15.58 0.08
C PRO A 27 -2.73 -16.23 1.46
N GLU A 28 -3.01 -17.53 1.57
CA GLU A 28 -2.84 -18.27 2.81
C GLU A 28 -1.36 -18.29 3.21
N GLY A 29 -1.05 -17.83 4.42
CA GLY A 29 0.32 -17.66 4.91
C GLY A 29 1.10 -16.47 4.33
N GLY A 30 0.45 -15.60 3.53
CA GLY A 30 1.07 -14.43 2.90
C GLY A 30 0.82 -13.08 3.60
N THR A 31 0.22 -13.08 4.79
CA THR A 31 -0.09 -11.88 5.59
C THR A 31 0.32 -12.09 7.05
N SER A 32 0.59 -11.03 7.82
CA SER A 32 0.84 -11.19 9.27
C SER A 32 -0.38 -11.77 9.99
N ASP A 33 -0.20 -12.38 11.16
CA ASP A 33 -1.33 -12.94 11.89
C ASP A 33 -2.32 -11.85 12.33
N VAL A 34 -1.83 -10.66 12.67
CA VAL A 34 -2.69 -9.50 12.96
C VAL A 34 -3.57 -9.18 11.77
N GLN A 35 -2.99 -9.05 10.56
CA GLN A 35 -3.75 -8.77 9.34
C GLN A 35 -4.73 -9.89 8.99
N ARG A 36 -4.30 -11.16 9.14
CA ARG A 36 -5.16 -12.34 8.92
C ARG A 36 -6.34 -12.33 9.87
N LEU A 37 -6.11 -12.15 11.17
CA LEU A 37 -7.15 -12.12 12.19
C LEU A 37 -8.12 -10.96 12.00
N GLN A 38 -7.65 -9.79 11.56
CA GLN A 38 -8.53 -8.68 11.16
C GLN A 38 -9.48 -9.03 10.00
N MET A 39 -9.20 -10.07 9.22
CA MET A 39 -10.11 -10.55 8.17
C MET A 39 -10.95 -11.73 8.65
N VAL A 40 -10.32 -12.77 9.18
CA VAL A 40 -11.02 -14.05 9.42
C VAL A 40 -11.91 -14.05 10.66
N THR A 41 -11.78 -13.04 11.52
CA THR A 41 -12.64 -12.84 12.71
C THR A 41 -13.83 -11.91 12.45
N GLU A 42 -13.98 -11.39 11.23
CA GLU A 42 -15.17 -10.64 10.83
C GLU A 42 -16.42 -11.53 10.84
N ASP A 43 -17.49 -11.03 11.43
CA ASP A 43 -18.68 -11.81 11.80
C ASP A 43 -19.95 -11.36 11.09
N ALA A 44 -19.88 -10.36 10.22
CA ALA A 44 -21.06 -9.90 9.49
C ALA A 44 -21.46 -10.87 8.37
N PRO A 45 -22.76 -11.19 8.24
CA PRO A 45 -23.25 -12.21 7.31
C PRO A 45 -23.08 -11.82 5.82
N ASN A 46 -22.87 -10.52 5.54
CA ASN A 46 -22.64 -10.02 4.19
C ASN A 46 -21.15 -10.04 3.79
N LEU A 47 -20.28 -10.60 4.63
CA LEU A 47 -18.85 -10.72 4.39
C LEU A 47 -18.46 -12.18 4.18
N LYS A 48 -17.46 -12.40 3.32
CA LYS A 48 -16.81 -13.68 3.11
C LYS A 48 -15.33 -13.46 2.92
N VAL A 49 -14.52 -14.17 3.70
CA VAL A 49 -13.06 -14.21 3.51
C VAL A 49 -12.67 -15.61 3.03
N ILE A 50 -11.82 -15.67 2.02
CA ILE A 50 -11.37 -16.90 1.38
C ILE A 50 -9.84 -16.87 1.31
N GLY A 51 -9.19 -17.78 2.02
CA GLY A 51 -7.76 -18.04 1.88
C GLY A 51 -7.48 -18.77 0.58
N VAL A 52 -6.44 -18.34 -0.14
CA VAL A 52 -6.04 -18.93 -1.43
C VAL A 52 -4.65 -19.53 -1.28
N LYS A 53 -4.51 -20.82 -1.60
CA LYS A 53 -3.19 -21.45 -1.65
C LYS A 53 -2.38 -20.87 -2.81
N GLY A 54 -1.28 -20.21 -2.50
CA GLY A 54 -0.42 -19.52 -3.47
C GLY A 54 0.04 -18.17 -2.93
N ASN A 55 0.52 -17.31 -3.82
CA ASN A 55 0.97 -15.96 -3.45
C ASN A 55 -0.07 -14.87 -3.79
N PHE A 56 0.26 -13.61 -3.51
CA PHE A 56 -0.63 -12.48 -3.78
C PHE A 56 -0.91 -12.29 -5.27
N ASP A 57 0.12 -12.36 -6.11
CA ASP A 57 -0.01 -12.17 -7.56
C ASP A 57 -0.91 -13.24 -8.18
N ASP A 58 -0.77 -14.48 -7.73
CA ASP A 58 -1.66 -15.58 -8.08
C ASP A 58 -3.11 -15.27 -7.73
N THR A 59 -3.36 -14.84 -6.48
CA THR A 59 -4.69 -14.49 -5.99
C THR A 59 -5.31 -13.34 -6.81
N GLN A 60 -4.50 -12.35 -7.18
CA GLN A 60 -4.94 -11.22 -7.98
C GLN A 60 -5.21 -11.61 -9.44
N ASN A 61 -4.37 -12.44 -10.06
CA ASN A 61 -4.52 -12.88 -11.44
C ASN A 61 -5.74 -13.79 -11.59
N THR A 62 -5.92 -14.77 -10.69
CA THR A 62 -7.12 -15.62 -10.71
C THR A 62 -8.39 -14.81 -10.51
N LEU A 63 -8.38 -13.79 -9.64
CA LEU A 63 -9.53 -12.89 -9.53
C LEU A 63 -9.79 -12.17 -10.87
N LYS A 64 -8.78 -11.60 -11.53
CA LYS A 64 -8.97 -10.93 -12.83
C LYS A 64 -9.53 -11.87 -13.90
N GLU A 65 -9.02 -13.09 -13.98
CA GLU A 65 -9.52 -14.11 -14.91
C GLU A 65 -10.99 -14.44 -14.62
N LEU A 66 -11.34 -14.62 -13.34
CA LEU A 66 -12.72 -14.86 -12.92
C LEU A 66 -13.65 -13.68 -13.28
N LEU A 67 -13.21 -12.44 -13.02
CA LEU A 67 -13.95 -11.23 -13.37
C LEU A 67 -14.14 -11.09 -14.90
N ALA A 68 -13.21 -11.63 -15.69
CA ALA A 68 -13.28 -11.62 -17.15
C ALA A 68 -14.11 -12.78 -17.73
N SER A 69 -14.36 -13.84 -16.96
CA SER A 69 -15.08 -15.03 -17.42
C SER A 69 -16.53 -14.72 -17.80
N GLU A 70 -16.92 -15.09 -19.02
CA GLU A 70 -18.30 -14.95 -19.51
C GLU A 70 -19.27 -15.84 -18.72
N ASP A 71 -18.85 -17.02 -18.28
CA ASP A 71 -19.71 -17.91 -17.50
C ASP A 71 -20.04 -17.34 -16.11
N PHE A 72 -19.09 -16.63 -15.50
CA PHE A 72 -19.24 -16.04 -14.19
C PHE A 72 -20.10 -14.79 -14.28
N LYS A 73 -19.90 -13.96 -15.33
CA LYS A 73 -20.79 -12.84 -15.63
C LYS A 73 -22.22 -13.30 -15.87
N ALA A 74 -22.42 -14.42 -16.58
CA ALA A 74 -23.75 -14.99 -16.82
C ALA A 74 -24.44 -15.45 -15.52
N GLU A 75 -23.71 -16.14 -14.63
CA GLU A 75 -24.21 -16.52 -13.31
C GLU A 75 -24.63 -15.32 -12.46
N LEU A 76 -23.81 -14.25 -12.46
CA LEU A 76 -24.13 -13.02 -11.73
C LEU A 76 -25.34 -12.30 -12.30
N ALA A 77 -25.45 -12.22 -13.62
CA ALA A 77 -26.59 -11.62 -14.29
C ALA A 77 -27.90 -12.39 -14.01
N ALA A 78 -27.83 -13.73 -13.98
CA ALA A 78 -28.98 -14.58 -13.64
C ALA A 78 -29.47 -14.36 -12.19
N ARG A 79 -28.59 -13.89 -11.30
CA ARG A 79 -28.89 -13.59 -9.88
C ARG A 79 -29.17 -12.11 -9.61
N ASP A 80 -29.20 -11.27 -10.65
CA ASP A 80 -29.28 -9.79 -10.55
C ASP A 80 -28.18 -9.18 -9.65
N ILE A 81 -26.98 -9.76 -9.69
CA ILE A 81 -25.82 -9.30 -8.91
C ILE A 81 -24.91 -8.46 -9.79
N LYS A 82 -24.63 -7.22 -9.34
CA LYS A 82 -23.64 -6.35 -9.97
C LYS A 82 -22.31 -6.47 -9.26
N LEU A 83 -21.28 -6.74 -10.03
CA LEU A 83 -19.94 -6.94 -9.53
C LEU A 83 -19.14 -5.63 -9.51
N SER A 84 -18.43 -5.39 -8.41
CA SER A 84 -17.49 -4.28 -8.27
C SER A 84 -16.22 -4.75 -7.59
N ALA A 85 -15.09 -4.12 -7.92
CA ALA A 85 -13.79 -4.43 -7.33
C ALA A 85 -13.27 -3.24 -6.50
N ALA A 86 -13.00 -3.47 -5.22
CA ALA A 86 -12.40 -2.49 -4.31
C ALA A 86 -10.86 -2.47 -4.43
N ASN A 87 -10.31 -2.24 -5.63
CA ASN A 87 -8.86 -2.22 -5.87
C ASN A 87 -8.33 -0.79 -6.11
N SER A 88 -7.00 -0.64 -6.22
CA SER A 88 -6.30 0.66 -6.36
C SER A 88 -6.59 1.40 -7.68
N VAL A 89 -7.34 0.79 -8.60
CA VAL A 89 -7.76 1.42 -9.85
C VAL A 89 -8.97 2.33 -9.63
N ASN A 90 -9.76 2.12 -8.57
CA ASN A 90 -10.91 2.96 -8.26
C ASN A 90 -10.48 4.39 -7.92
N PHE A 91 -10.90 5.36 -8.74
CA PHE A 91 -10.55 6.77 -8.57
C PHE A 91 -11.06 7.36 -7.24
N GLY A 92 -12.15 6.82 -6.68
CA GLY A 92 -12.66 7.19 -5.36
C GLY A 92 -11.62 7.02 -4.25
N ARG A 93 -10.75 6.01 -4.34
CA ARG A 93 -9.63 5.86 -3.38
C ARG A 93 -8.69 7.05 -3.45
N ILE A 94 -8.36 7.53 -4.64
CA ILE A 94 -7.46 8.67 -4.83
C ILE A 94 -8.10 9.96 -4.33
N ILE A 95 -9.40 10.16 -4.58
CA ILE A 95 -10.14 11.33 -4.08
C ILE A 95 -9.99 11.48 -2.55
N PHE A 96 -10.23 10.40 -1.80
CA PHE A 96 -10.10 10.45 -0.34
C PHE A 96 -8.65 10.63 0.11
N GLN A 97 -7.69 10.13 -0.66
CA GLN A 97 -6.27 10.31 -0.37
C GLN A 97 -5.81 11.76 -0.51
N ILE A 98 -6.44 12.58 -1.37
CA ILE A 98 -6.14 14.03 -1.48
C ILE A 98 -6.39 14.74 -0.14
N ILE A 99 -7.44 14.34 0.59
CA ILE A 99 -7.94 15.06 1.76
C ILE A 99 -6.88 15.15 2.87
N TYR A 100 -6.18 14.05 3.18
CA TYR A 100 -5.22 14.07 4.27
C TYR A 100 -3.95 14.85 3.96
N HIS A 101 -3.59 15.06 2.68
CA HIS A 101 -2.50 15.96 2.28
C HIS A 101 -2.85 17.42 2.60
N ILE A 102 -4.08 17.81 2.29
CA ILE A 102 -4.60 19.15 2.63
C ILE A 102 -4.70 19.28 4.15
N HIS A 103 -5.23 18.27 4.82
CA HIS A 103 -5.38 18.28 6.28
C HIS A 103 -4.03 18.41 7.00
N SER A 104 -3.00 17.64 6.60
CA SER A 104 -1.68 17.68 7.23
C SER A 104 -1.01 19.05 7.07
N TYR A 105 -1.14 19.68 5.91
CA TYR A 105 -0.70 21.05 5.68
C TYR A 105 -1.41 22.06 6.58
N LEU A 106 -2.75 22.01 6.61
CA LEU A 106 -3.56 22.88 7.46
C LEU A 106 -3.24 22.70 8.94
N GLU A 107 -2.91 21.47 9.35
CA GLU A 107 -2.51 21.18 10.72
C GLU A 107 -1.17 21.80 11.10
N LEU A 108 -0.19 21.84 10.19
CA LEU A 108 1.05 22.61 10.40
C LEU A 108 0.75 24.10 10.57
N VAL A 109 -0.18 24.66 9.78
CA VAL A 109 -0.61 26.06 9.92
C VAL A 109 -1.28 26.30 11.28
N ARG A 110 -2.21 25.43 11.69
CA ARG A 110 -2.91 25.55 12.99
C ARG A 110 -1.96 25.49 14.18
N LYS A 111 -0.91 24.66 14.09
CA LYS A 111 0.14 24.54 15.11
C LYS A 111 1.16 25.68 15.08
N GLY A 112 1.10 26.57 14.09
CA GLY A 112 2.07 27.66 13.92
C GLY A 112 3.45 27.18 13.44
N GLU A 113 3.55 25.96 12.91
CA GLU A 113 4.81 25.40 12.39
C GLU A 113 5.21 26.03 11.04
N ILE A 114 4.21 26.51 10.28
CA ILE A 114 4.34 27.25 9.01
C ILE A 114 3.24 28.31 8.91
N LYS A 115 3.41 29.32 8.06
CA LYS A 115 2.33 30.22 7.62
C LYS A 115 1.61 29.64 6.40
N MET A 116 0.34 30.02 6.22
CA MET A 116 -0.40 29.73 5.00
C MET A 116 0.36 30.25 3.77
N GLY A 117 0.53 29.40 2.77
CA GLY A 117 1.30 29.70 1.55
C GLY A 117 2.77 29.27 1.60
N GLU A 118 3.33 28.96 2.77
CA GLU A 118 4.68 28.39 2.86
C GLU A 118 4.70 26.99 2.27
N LYS A 119 5.75 26.66 1.51
CA LYS A 119 5.90 25.35 0.89
C LYS A 119 6.41 24.30 1.87
N ILE A 120 5.96 23.07 1.68
CA ILE A 120 6.44 21.90 2.43
C ILE A 120 6.94 20.79 1.50
N TYR A 121 7.74 19.87 2.03
CA TYR A 121 7.94 18.56 1.41
C TYR A 121 6.93 17.55 1.94
N LEU A 122 6.56 16.59 1.11
CA LEU A 122 5.82 15.39 1.50
C LEU A 122 6.68 14.18 1.23
N VAL A 123 6.83 13.26 2.19
CA VAL A 123 7.55 12.00 1.98
C VAL A 123 6.57 10.85 2.06
N VAL A 124 6.47 10.08 0.98
CA VAL A 124 5.44 9.05 0.80
C VAL A 124 6.09 7.68 0.60
N PRO A 125 5.89 6.72 1.52
CA PRO A 125 6.28 5.34 1.27
C PRO A 125 5.38 4.78 0.17
N SER A 126 5.97 4.25 -0.89
CA SER A 126 5.27 4.04 -2.16
C SER A 126 5.58 2.68 -2.78
N GLY A 127 4.51 1.90 -2.96
CA GLY A 127 4.44 0.79 -3.92
C GLY A 127 3.60 1.18 -5.14
N ASN A 128 2.27 1.05 -5.05
CA ASN A 128 1.33 1.32 -6.15
C ASN A 128 1.09 2.81 -6.51
N PHE A 129 1.83 3.75 -5.91
CA PHE A 129 1.79 5.21 -6.18
C PHE A 129 0.46 5.95 -5.93
N GLY A 130 -0.57 5.31 -5.36
CA GLY A 130 -1.87 5.96 -5.10
C GLY A 130 -1.80 7.14 -4.11
N ASN A 131 -1.07 6.96 -3.00
CA ASN A 131 -0.89 8.03 -2.01
C ASN A 131 -0.14 9.24 -2.61
N ALA A 132 0.96 8.97 -3.34
CA ALA A 132 1.73 10.00 -4.04
C ALA A 132 0.91 10.70 -5.14
N LEU A 133 0.03 9.98 -5.84
CA LEU A 133 -0.91 10.56 -6.79
C LEU A 133 -1.92 11.48 -6.09
N GLY A 134 -2.43 11.11 -4.91
CA GLY A 134 -3.24 12.00 -4.08
C GLY A 134 -2.51 13.29 -3.70
N ALA A 135 -1.21 13.18 -3.37
CA ALA A 135 -0.35 14.34 -3.08
C ALA A 135 -0.19 15.23 -4.31
N TYR A 136 0.01 14.61 -5.48
CA TYR A 136 0.14 15.31 -6.76
C TYR A 136 -1.12 16.09 -7.11
N TYR A 137 -2.29 15.49 -6.94
CA TYR A 137 -3.56 16.19 -7.17
C TYR A 137 -3.81 17.30 -6.13
N ALA A 138 -3.41 17.11 -4.87
CA ALA A 138 -3.44 18.19 -3.89
C ALA A 138 -2.54 19.38 -4.31
N LYS A 139 -1.32 19.10 -4.81
CA LYS A 139 -0.41 20.12 -5.36
C LYS A 139 -1.04 20.84 -6.55
N LYS A 140 -1.61 20.10 -7.51
CA LYS A 140 -2.33 20.68 -8.67
C LYS A 140 -3.54 21.51 -8.27
N ALA A 141 -4.21 21.15 -7.17
CA ALA A 141 -5.32 21.93 -6.61
C ALA A 141 -4.85 23.20 -5.87
N GLY A 142 -3.55 23.47 -5.80
CA GLY A 142 -2.97 24.68 -5.23
C GLY A 142 -2.35 24.52 -3.84
N LEU A 143 -2.25 23.28 -3.32
CA LEU A 143 -1.57 23.04 -2.04
C LEU A 143 -0.06 23.37 -2.18
N PRO A 144 0.53 24.21 -1.31
CA PRO A 144 1.94 24.61 -1.39
C PRO A 144 2.92 23.46 -1.09
N ILE A 145 3.15 22.60 -2.08
CA ILE A 145 4.10 21.49 -2.00
C ILE A 145 5.31 21.84 -2.87
N GLU A 146 6.51 21.79 -2.29
CA GLU A 146 7.75 21.94 -3.05
C GLU A 146 7.96 20.71 -3.93
N LYS A 147 8.09 19.54 -3.30
CA LYS A 147 8.26 18.26 -3.99
C LYS A 147 7.67 17.10 -3.17
N ILE A 148 7.23 16.06 -3.86
CA ILE A 148 6.76 14.80 -3.29
C ILE A 148 7.90 13.79 -3.37
N LEU A 149 8.45 13.44 -2.22
CA LEU A 149 9.61 12.58 -2.06
C LEU A 149 9.13 11.12 -1.91
N ILE A 150 9.51 10.28 -2.86
CA ILE A 150 9.08 8.89 -2.94
C ILE A 150 10.11 8.02 -2.21
N ALA A 151 9.64 7.25 -1.24
CA ALA A 151 10.44 6.22 -0.57
C ALA A 151 9.94 4.84 -1.00
N SER A 152 10.81 4.06 -1.63
CA SER A 152 10.57 2.64 -1.93
C SER A 152 11.39 1.74 -1.01
N ASN A 153 11.06 0.46 -0.97
CA ASN A 153 12.00 -0.55 -0.49
C ASN A 153 12.89 -1.01 -1.65
N ILE A 154 13.62 -2.12 -1.49
CA ILE A 154 14.52 -2.65 -2.53
C ILE A 154 13.82 -2.89 -3.89
N ASN A 155 12.49 -3.08 -3.91
CA ASN A 155 11.65 -3.09 -5.11
C ASN A 155 11.49 -1.66 -5.68
N ASN A 156 12.60 -1.13 -6.18
CA ASN A 156 12.81 0.30 -6.42
C ASN A 156 12.47 0.78 -7.86
N ILE A 157 11.51 0.15 -8.54
CA ILE A 157 11.13 0.53 -9.93
C ILE A 157 10.72 2.01 -10.04
N LEU A 158 10.10 2.56 -9.00
CA LEU A 158 9.74 3.98 -8.93
C LEU A 158 10.97 4.89 -8.84
N THR A 159 12.02 4.43 -8.15
CA THR A 159 13.28 5.19 -8.06
C THR A 159 13.93 5.27 -9.44
N ASP A 160 14.02 4.17 -10.17
CA ASP A 160 14.57 4.18 -11.53
C ASP A 160 13.73 5.03 -12.49
N TRP A 161 12.41 4.97 -12.38
CA TRP A 161 11.51 5.80 -13.19
C TRP A 161 11.74 7.30 -12.95
N ILE A 162 11.84 7.73 -11.69
CA ILE A 162 11.99 9.16 -11.32
C ILE A 162 13.43 9.65 -11.49
N THR A 163 14.43 8.78 -11.34
CA THR A 163 15.85 9.18 -11.39
C THR A 163 16.52 8.94 -12.74
N LYS A 164 16.05 7.98 -13.54
CA LYS A 164 16.65 7.61 -14.83
C LYS A 164 15.66 7.73 -15.98
N GLY A 165 14.37 7.86 -15.70
CA GLY A 165 13.32 7.80 -16.72
C GLY A 165 13.10 6.39 -17.25
N GLU A 166 13.63 5.37 -16.57
CA GLU A 166 13.60 3.97 -17.00
C GLU A 166 12.56 3.22 -16.20
N TYR A 167 11.69 2.50 -16.90
CA TYR A 167 10.72 1.60 -16.29
C TYR A 167 10.91 0.23 -16.95
N ASP A 168 11.76 -0.61 -16.35
CA ASP A 168 12.18 -1.89 -16.94
C ASP A 168 11.85 -3.06 -16.01
N LEU A 169 10.96 -3.95 -16.45
CA LEU A 169 10.57 -5.17 -15.73
C LEU A 169 11.35 -6.40 -16.19
N THR A 170 12.16 -6.31 -17.25
CA THR A 170 12.76 -7.47 -17.93
C THR A 170 13.89 -8.13 -17.14
N SER A 171 14.45 -7.43 -16.16
CA SER A 171 15.56 -7.89 -15.33
C SER A 171 15.23 -7.91 -13.83
N ARG A 172 13.95 -7.72 -13.47
CA ARG A 172 13.51 -7.57 -12.09
C ARG A 172 12.76 -8.79 -11.60
N GLU A 173 13.10 -9.22 -10.41
CA GLU A 173 12.33 -10.21 -9.64
C GLU A 173 11.76 -9.52 -8.40
N LEU A 174 10.57 -9.96 -7.97
CA LEU A 174 9.93 -9.45 -6.76
C LEU A 174 10.70 -9.95 -5.55
N ILE A 175 11.26 -9.05 -4.75
CA ILE A 175 11.96 -9.39 -3.51
C ILE A 175 10.97 -9.20 -2.36
N GLN A 176 10.78 -10.24 -1.56
CA GLN A 176 10.00 -10.14 -0.32
C GLN A 176 10.80 -9.36 0.72
N THR A 177 10.20 -8.33 1.31
CA THR A 177 10.84 -7.45 2.30
C THR A 177 10.04 -7.39 3.60
N GLU A 178 10.58 -6.68 4.60
CA GLU A 178 9.86 -6.38 5.85
C GLU A 178 8.80 -5.28 5.68
N SER A 179 8.69 -4.69 4.47
CA SER A 179 7.68 -3.70 4.09
C SER A 179 6.79 -4.21 2.94
N PRO A 180 6.05 -5.32 3.13
CA PRO A 180 5.44 -6.08 2.04
C PRO A 180 4.35 -5.32 1.26
N ALA A 181 3.77 -4.26 1.81
CA ALA A 181 2.80 -3.44 1.07
C ALA A 181 3.45 -2.60 -0.05
N MET A 182 4.78 -2.51 -0.05
CA MET A 182 5.59 -1.82 -1.06
C MET A 182 6.29 -2.79 -2.03
N ASP A 183 6.23 -4.10 -1.79
CA ASP A 183 6.78 -5.13 -2.66
C ASP A 183 5.97 -5.21 -3.95
N ILE A 184 6.40 -4.45 -4.97
CA ILE A 184 5.75 -4.39 -6.28
C ILE A 184 6.78 -4.34 -7.40
N LEU A 185 6.47 -5.02 -8.50
CA LEU A 185 7.17 -4.85 -9.77
C LEU A 185 6.51 -3.77 -10.64
N LYS A 186 5.17 -3.72 -10.63
CA LYS A 186 4.39 -2.77 -11.43
C LYS A 186 3.60 -1.81 -10.57
N SER A 187 3.85 -0.51 -10.71
CA SER A 187 3.13 0.53 -9.98
C SER A 187 1.94 1.04 -10.79
N SER A 188 0.73 0.69 -10.36
CA SER A 188 -0.49 0.89 -11.16
C SER A 188 -0.92 2.35 -11.37
N ASN A 189 -0.48 3.31 -10.55
CA ASN A 189 -0.96 4.70 -10.63
C ASN A 189 -0.04 5.65 -11.41
N ILE A 190 1.14 5.22 -11.86
CA ILE A 190 2.05 6.08 -12.64
C ILE A 190 1.45 6.47 -13.99
N GLU A 191 0.59 5.62 -14.56
CA GLU A 191 -0.13 5.89 -15.80
C GLU A 191 -0.92 7.19 -15.72
N ARG A 192 -1.50 7.51 -14.55
CA ARG A 192 -2.26 8.75 -14.33
C ARG A 192 -1.37 9.99 -14.31
N ILE A 193 -0.13 9.87 -13.83
CA ILE A 193 0.87 10.95 -13.89
C ILE A 193 1.31 11.16 -15.33
N MET A 194 1.63 10.07 -16.05
CA MET A 194 2.02 10.15 -17.46
C MET A 194 0.90 10.74 -18.31
N TYR A 195 -0.36 10.37 -18.05
CA TYR A 195 -1.51 10.95 -18.75
C TYR A 195 -1.60 12.46 -18.54
N ASP A 196 -1.47 12.92 -17.29
CA ASP A 196 -1.56 14.34 -16.97
C ASP A 196 -0.40 15.15 -17.57
N LYS A 197 0.81 14.60 -17.61
CA LYS A 197 2.02 15.29 -18.09
C LYS A 197 2.26 15.17 -19.59
N PHE A 198 1.97 14.02 -20.19
CA PHE A 198 2.35 13.68 -21.56
C PHE A 198 1.13 13.50 -22.48
N GLY A 199 -0.08 13.47 -21.94
CA GLY A 199 -1.32 13.29 -22.69
C GLY A 199 -1.60 11.84 -23.07
N ALA A 200 -2.79 11.61 -23.61
CA ALA A 200 -3.33 10.28 -23.89
C ALA A 200 -2.47 9.47 -24.86
N GLN A 201 -2.05 10.08 -25.98
CA GLN A 201 -1.32 9.39 -27.04
C GLN A 201 0.02 8.85 -26.54
N ARG A 202 0.83 9.71 -25.92
CA ARG A 202 2.15 9.33 -25.42
C ARG A 202 2.07 8.32 -24.27
N THR A 203 1.09 8.48 -23.39
CA THR A 203 0.83 7.51 -22.31
C THR A 203 0.50 6.14 -22.89
N LYS A 204 -0.33 6.09 -23.92
CA LYS A 204 -0.66 4.83 -24.60
C LYS A 204 0.60 4.16 -25.16
N GLU A 205 1.46 4.88 -25.85
CA GLU A 205 2.72 4.33 -26.39
C GLU A 205 3.61 3.71 -25.31
N LEU A 206 3.78 4.42 -24.17
CA LEU A 206 4.58 3.93 -23.05
C LEU A 206 3.96 2.68 -22.40
N MET A 207 2.64 2.66 -22.26
CA MET A 207 1.91 1.53 -21.68
C MET A 207 1.85 0.32 -22.62
N ASP A 208 1.74 0.55 -23.93
CA ASP A 208 1.84 -0.51 -24.95
C ASP A 208 3.25 -1.12 -24.93
N ALA A 209 4.31 -0.30 -24.94
CA ALA A 209 5.69 -0.78 -24.85
C ALA A 209 5.93 -1.58 -23.56
N LEU A 210 5.39 -1.12 -22.42
CA LEU A 210 5.44 -1.89 -21.18
C LEU A 210 4.77 -3.25 -21.30
N ALA A 211 3.64 -3.34 -22.02
CA ALA A 211 2.89 -4.58 -22.19
C ALA A 211 3.57 -5.55 -23.16
N THR A 212 4.18 -5.05 -24.23
CA THR A 212 4.78 -5.89 -25.29
C THR A 212 6.26 -6.20 -25.06
N GLU A 213 7.02 -5.23 -24.53
CA GLU A 213 8.48 -5.32 -24.35
C GLU A 213 8.88 -5.46 -22.87
N GLY A 214 7.94 -5.29 -21.94
CA GLY A 214 8.23 -5.30 -20.51
C GLY A 214 8.93 -4.04 -20.00
N LYS A 215 9.12 -3.02 -20.84
CA LYS A 215 9.83 -1.80 -20.48
C LYS A 215 9.49 -0.58 -21.32
N PHE A 216 9.80 0.61 -20.80
CA PHE A 216 9.85 1.86 -21.56
C PHE A 216 10.92 2.80 -21.00
N LYS A 217 11.24 3.85 -21.77
CA LYS A 217 12.12 4.95 -21.34
C LYS A 217 11.53 6.31 -21.69
N LEU A 218 11.58 7.22 -20.74
CA LEU A 218 11.22 8.62 -20.92
C LEU A 218 12.33 9.36 -21.66
N THR A 219 11.93 10.33 -22.48
CA THR A 219 12.84 11.34 -23.03
C THR A 219 13.37 12.25 -21.92
N ALA A 220 14.44 12.99 -22.21
CA ALA A 220 15.04 13.91 -21.23
C ALA A 220 14.06 15.00 -20.74
N SER A 221 13.21 15.52 -21.63
CA SER A 221 12.18 16.51 -21.29
C SER A 221 11.05 15.91 -20.45
N GLU A 222 10.59 14.70 -20.78
CA GLU A 222 9.59 13.97 -19.99
C GLU A 222 10.11 13.68 -18.57
N LEU A 223 11.34 13.20 -18.45
CA LEU A 223 11.99 12.96 -17.15
C LEU A 223 12.15 14.26 -16.35
N ALA A 224 12.56 15.35 -16.99
CA ALA A 224 12.64 16.66 -16.34
C ALA A 224 11.27 17.09 -15.80
N SER A 225 10.19 16.92 -16.57
CA SER A 225 8.83 17.24 -16.12
C SER A 225 8.38 16.38 -14.94
N ILE A 226 8.73 15.08 -14.90
CA ILE A 226 8.46 14.24 -13.71
C ILE A 226 9.18 14.80 -12.47
N ARG A 227 10.42 15.24 -12.63
CA ARG A 227 11.27 15.75 -11.54
C ARG A 227 10.88 17.14 -11.01
N GLU A 228 10.00 17.86 -11.69
CA GLU A 228 9.37 19.08 -11.16
C GLU A 228 8.52 18.78 -9.91
N ASP A 229 7.96 17.56 -9.84
CA ASP A 229 7.03 17.16 -8.78
C ASP A 229 7.59 16.09 -7.86
N PHE A 230 8.49 15.24 -8.34
CA PHE A 230 8.94 14.06 -7.62
C PHE A 230 10.46 13.95 -7.55
N ASP A 231 10.95 13.44 -6.43
CA ASP A 231 12.28 12.83 -6.29
C ASP A 231 12.08 11.48 -5.59
N ALA A 232 13.04 10.58 -5.72
CA ALA A 232 12.88 9.22 -5.19
C ALA A 232 14.18 8.64 -4.65
N THR A 233 14.04 7.80 -3.64
CA THR A 233 15.09 6.93 -3.13
C THR A 233 14.48 5.64 -2.62
N PHE A 234 15.34 4.70 -2.22
CA PHE A 234 14.91 3.45 -1.62
C PHE A 234 15.82 3.06 -0.45
N ALA A 235 15.31 2.18 0.40
CA ALA A 235 16.04 1.57 1.50
C ALA A 235 15.87 0.04 1.47
N ASP A 236 16.89 -0.69 1.91
CA ASP A 236 16.77 -2.12 2.20
C ASP A 236 16.29 -2.34 3.64
N ASP A 237 15.98 -3.60 3.98
CA ASP A 237 15.48 -3.96 5.31
C ASP A 237 16.50 -3.64 6.40
N ALA A 238 17.80 -3.89 6.17
CA ALA A 238 18.86 -3.57 7.13
C ALA A 238 18.92 -2.07 7.44
N THR A 239 18.75 -1.20 6.44
CA THR A 239 18.65 0.25 6.65
C THR A 239 17.41 0.61 7.46
N CYS A 240 16.26 -0.01 7.16
CA CYS A 240 15.01 0.21 7.87
C CYS A 240 15.09 -0.25 9.34
N GLU A 241 15.64 -1.42 9.61
CA GLU A 241 15.87 -1.97 10.96
C GLU A 241 16.73 -1.02 11.80
N ASN A 242 17.84 -0.52 11.23
CA ASN A 242 18.72 0.44 11.90
C ASN A 242 17.98 1.75 12.23
N VAL A 243 17.13 2.24 11.32
CA VAL A 243 16.29 3.43 11.54
C VAL A 243 15.29 3.20 12.66
N ILE A 244 14.56 2.08 12.65
CA ILE A 244 13.58 1.72 13.68
C ILE A 244 14.26 1.66 15.05
N GLY A 245 15.37 0.91 15.16
CA GLY A 245 16.11 0.79 16.41
C GLY A 245 16.67 2.13 16.92
N ALA A 246 17.13 3.00 16.02
CA ALA A 246 17.64 4.33 16.39
C ALA A 246 16.54 5.29 16.89
N TYR A 247 15.33 5.23 16.32
CA TYR A 247 14.21 6.07 16.74
C TYR A 247 13.49 5.51 17.98
N ALA A 248 13.44 4.19 18.14
CA ALA A 248 12.89 3.56 19.34
C ALA A 248 13.67 3.99 20.60
N LYS A 249 15.01 4.09 20.51
CA LYS A 249 15.87 4.66 21.58
C LYS A 249 15.55 6.12 21.92
N LYS A 250 14.87 6.84 21.03
CA LYS A 250 14.40 8.22 21.22
C LYS A 250 12.92 8.29 21.64
N GLY A 251 12.29 7.13 21.91
CA GLY A 251 10.90 7.04 22.33
C GLY A 251 9.87 7.10 21.19
N TYR A 252 10.29 6.90 19.92
CA TYR A 252 9.37 6.82 18.79
C TYR A 252 9.53 5.50 18.05
N LEU A 253 8.49 4.66 18.13
CA LEU A 253 8.45 3.38 17.42
C LEU A 253 7.68 3.54 16.11
N MET A 254 8.25 3.02 15.03
CA MET A 254 7.65 3.08 13.70
C MET A 254 7.68 1.71 13.03
N ASP A 255 6.80 1.51 12.06
CA ASP A 255 6.80 0.30 11.23
C ASP A 255 7.84 0.39 10.08
N PRO A 256 8.18 -0.74 9.42
CA PRO A 256 9.15 -0.77 8.33
C PRO A 256 8.83 0.15 7.15
N HIS A 257 7.55 0.34 6.78
CA HIS A 257 7.17 1.23 5.69
C HIS A 257 7.48 2.69 6.04
N THR A 258 7.16 3.11 7.26
CA THR A 258 7.51 4.45 7.76
C THR A 258 9.03 4.66 7.81
N ALA A 259 9.80 3.62 8.16
CA ALA A 259 11.26 3.70 8.25
C ALA A 259 11.92 4.06 6.90
N THR A 260 11.39 3.57 5.76
CA THR A 260 11.90 3.91 4.41
C THR A 260 11.91 5.42 4.16
N CYS A 261 10.96 6.16 4.75
CA CYS A 261 10.81 7.59 4.55
C CYS A 261 11.92 8.42 5.22
N ILE A 262 12.58 7.89 6.24
CA ILE A 262 13.66 8.61 6.93
C ILE A 262 14.85 8.84 5.99
N GLY A 263 15.20 7.84 5.17
CA GLY A 263 16.23 7.98 4.15
C GLY A 263 15.90 9.09 3.14
N ALA A 264 14.68 9.08 2.61
CA ALA A 264 14.19 10.13 1.70
C ALA A 264 14.21 11.53 2.33
N TYR A 265 13.79 11.65 3.59
CA TYR A 265 13.85 12.90 4.35
C TYR A 265 15.28 13.43 4.54
N GLN A 266 16.25 12.53 4.73
CA GLN A 266 17.64 12.91 4.97
C GLN A 266 18.38 13.28 3.69
N THR A 267 18.08 12.64 2.57
CA THR A 267 18.92 12.72 1.36
C THR A 267 18.33 13.54 0.22
N LEU A 268 17.01 13.68 0.13
CA LEU A 268 16.35 14.28 -1.03
C LEU A 268 15.93 15.76 -0.84
N ARG A 269 16.02 16.30 0.38
CA ARG A 269 15.68 17.71 0.63
C ARG A 269 16.87 18.61 0.35
N ASP A 270 16.67 19.58 -0.53
CA ASP A 270 17.63 20.63 -0.85
C ASP A 270 17.37 21.94 -0.08
N LYS A 271 16.18 22.08 0.54
CA LYS A 271 15.78 23.27 1.30
C LYS A 271 15.36 22.93 2.73
N PRO A 272 15.53 23.85 3.69
CA PRO A 272 15.14 23.64 5.08
C PRO A 272 13.62 23.85 5.29
N LEU A 273 12.78 23.26 4.43
CA LEU A 273 11.32 23.36 4.52
C LEU A 273 10.77 22.31 5.50
N LYS A 274 9.65 22.64 6.14
CA LYS A 274 8.89 21.67 6.94
C LYS A 274 8.46 20.51 6.05
N THR A 275 8.46 19.31 6.64
CA THR A 275 8.27 18.07 5.91
C THR A 275 7.30 17.18 6.66
N VAL A 276 6.32 16.64 5.94
CA VAL A 276 5.38 15.65 6.46
C VAL A 276 5.81 14.28 5.94
N LEU A 277 6.12 13.35 6.84
CA LEU A 277 6.26 11.93 6.52
C LEU A 277 4.91 11.24 6.74
N TYR A 278 4.52 10.37 5.80
CA TYR A 278 3.35 9.53 5.97
C TYR A 278 3.72 8.23 6.68
N SER A 279 3.26 8.08 7.93
CA SER A 279 3.27 6.80 8.62
C SER A 279 2.05 5.99 8.20
N THR A 280 2.27 5.01 7.31
CA THR A 280 1.18 4.30 6.63
C THR A 280 0.66 3.08 7.36
N ALA A 281 1.40 2.59 8.36
CA ALA A 281 0.98 1.51 9.21
C ALA A 281 1.40 1.75 10.66
N GLU A 282 0.72 1.06 11.55
CA GLU A 282 1.05 1.02 12.96
C GLU A 282 1.95 -0.22 13.20
N TRP A 283 2.94 -0.09 14.09
CA TRP A 283 4.02 -1.07 14.28
C TRP A 283 3.51 -2.48 14.64
N THR A 284 2.37 -2.59 15.31
CA THR A 284 1.78 -3.88 15.72
C THR A 284 1.39 -4.75 14.54
N LYS A 285 1.19 -4.17 13.36
CA LYS A 285 0.90 -4.93 12.13
C LYS A 285 2.12 -5.68 11.57
N PHE A 286 3.31 -5.25 11.99
CA PHE A 286 4.61 -5.75 11.54
C PHE A 286 5.50 -6.03 12.76
N SER A 287 4.90 -6.56 13.83
CA SER A 287 5.60 -6.76 15.10
C SER A 287 6.86 -7.63 14.98
N PRO A 288 6.94 -8.69 14.13
CA PRO A 288 8.18 -9.45 13.97
C PRO A 288 9.36 -8.62 13.45
N ALA A 289 9.13 -7.80 12.42
CA ALA A 289 10.15 -6.91 11.85
C ALA A 289 10.59 -5.85 12.87
N VAL A 290 9.65 -5.31 13.64
CA VAL A 290 9.93 -4.32 14.67
C VAL A 290 10.70 -4.95 15.85
N ALA A 291 10.34 -6.15 16.28
CA ALA A 291 11.07 -6.89 17.31
C ALA A 291 12.51 -7.17 16.87
N LYS A 292 12.71 -7.61 15.62
CA LYS A 292 14.03 -7.85 15.03
C LYS A 292 14.88 -6.59 15.02
N ALA A 293 14.32 -5.45 14.59
CA ALA A 293 15.00 -4.15 14.61
C ALA A 293 15.42 -3.68 16.01
N LEU A 294 14.78 -4.21 17.05
CA LEU A 294 15.10 -3.95 18.46
C LEU A 294 15.99 -5.02 19.09
N GLY A 295 16.38 -6.06 18.33
CA GLY A 295 17.31 -7.10 18.75
C GLY A 295 16.68 -8.44 19.13
N HIS A 296 15.41 -8.68 18.79
CA HIS A 296 14.71 -9.94 19.07
C HIS A 296 14.10 -10.55 17.81
N GLU A 297 14.71 -11.61 17.30
CA GLU A 297 14.26 -12.30 16.10
C GLU A 297 13.23 -13.38 16.45
N THR A 298 11.98 -13.16 16.05
CA THR A 298 10.90 -14.15 16.11
C THR A 298 10.01 -14.01 14.86
N LYS A 299 9.30 -15.08 14.51
CA LYS A 299 8.27 -15.07 13.45
C LYS A 299 6.85 -15.06 14.00
N ASP A 300 6.69 -15.20 15.31
CA ASP A 300 5.39 -15.25 15.98
C ASP A 300 4.94 -13.83 16.34
N ASP A 301 3.81 -13.39 15.78
CA ASP A 301 3.27 -12.05 16.00
C ASP A 301 2.94 -11.79 17.49
N ILE A 302 2.46 -12.79 18.25
CA ILE A 302 2.09 -12.64 19.67
C ILE A 302 3.34 -12.47 20.52
N GLU A 303 4.35 -13.31 20.30
CA GLU A 303 5.64 -13.23 20.95
C GLU A 303 6.28 -11.87 20.68
N ALA A 304 6.33 -11.45 19.40
CA ALA A 304 6.87 -10.17 19.01
C ALA A 304 6.13 -8.99 19.65
N LEU A 305 4.78 -9.00 19.66
CA LEU A 305 3.96 -7.96 20.29
C LEU A 305 4.26 -7.82 21.78
N LYS A 306 4.34 -8.95 22.51
CA LYS A 306 4.65 -8.96 23.95
C LYS A 306 6.06 -8.45 24.21
N TRP A 307 7.03 -8.96 23.45
CA TRP A 307 8.42 -8.57 23.62
C TRP A 307 8.63 -7.07 23.36
N VAL A 308 8.05 -6.53 22.29
CA VAL A 308 8.16 -5.10 21.96
C VAL A 308 7.49 -4.22 23.03
N GLU A 309 6.32 -4.62 23.54
CA GLU A 309 5.65 -3.91 24.64
C GLU A 309 6.51 -3.83 25.90
N GLU A 310 7.19 -4.91 26.26
CA GLU A 310 8.07 -4.99 27.43
C GLU A 310 9.36 -4.16 27.27
N HIS A 311 9.86 -4.01 26.05
CA HIS A 311 11.21 -3.45 25.78
C HIS A 311 11.22 -2.06 25.12
N ALA A 312 10.11 -1.61 24.52
CA ALA A 312 10.03 -0.31 23.81
C ALA A 312 9.14 0.74 24.49
N ASN A 313 8.63 0.48 25.71
CA ASN A 313 7.74 1.38 26.47
C ASN A 313 6.51 1.85 25.64
N VAL A 314 5.97 0.94 24.83
CA VAL A 314 4.74 1.11 24.06
C VAL A 314 3.69 0.15 24.58
N LYS A 315 2.41 0.39 24.24
CA LYS A 315 1.34 -0.56 24.54
C LYS A 315 0.70 -1.03 23.26
N VAL A 316 0.51 -2.34 23.13
CA VAL A 316 -0.32 -2.93 22.09
C VAL A 316 -1.76 -2.43 22.30
N PRO A 317 -2.39 -1.77 21.31
CA PRO A 317 -3.75 -1.28 21.45
C PRO A 317 -4.73 -2.41 21.81
N PRO A 318 -5.73 -2.17 22.68
CA PRO A 318 -6.69 -3.21 23.07
C PRO A 318 -7.36 -3.89 21.87
N MET A 319 -7.68 -3.12 20.84
CA MET A 319 -8.27 -3.65 19.60
C MET A 319 -7.41 -4.72 18.93
N ILE A 320 -6.07 -4.62 19.01
CA ILE A 320 -5.15 -5.63 18.45
C ILE A 320 -5.07 -6.85 19.36
N ARG A 321 -4.96 -6.64 20.69
CA ARG A 321 -4.92 -7.77 21.64
C ARG A 321 -6.16 -8.64 21.54
N THR A 322 -7.33 -8.01 21.48
CA THR A 322 -8.61 -8.73 21.43
C THR A 322 -8.79 -9.55 20.15
N LEU A 323 -8.05 -9.27 19.06
CA LEU A 323 -8.14 -10.07 17.84
C LEU A 323 -7.74 -11.53 18.07
N PHE A 324 -6.76 -11.77 18.93
CA PHE A 324 -6.24 -13.10 19.23
C PHE A 324 -7.22 -13.95 20.06
N ASP A 325 -8.18 -13.30 20.72
CA ASP A 325 -9.23 -13.96 21.52
C ASP A 325 -10.53 -14.18 20.72
N LYS A 326 -10.68 -13.55 19.56
CA LYS A 326 -11.90 -13.66 18.75
C LYS A 326 -11.99 -15.04 18.07
N PRO A 327 -13.19 -15.64 18.00
CA PRO A 327 -13.38 -16.86 17.24
C PRO A 327 -13.14 -16.58 15.75
N ILE A 328 -12.46 -17.52 15.08
CA ILE A 328 -12.32 -17.48 13.63
C ILE A 328 -13.67 -17.85 13.00
N VAL A 329 -14.23 -16.93 12.22
CA VAL A 329 -15.51 -17.09 11.52
C VAL A 329 -15.29 -17.61 10.10
N HIS A 330 -14.26 -17.12 9.41
CA HIS A 330 -13.93 -17.53 8.06
C HIS A 330 -12.78 -18.53 8.04
N THR A 331 -13.09 -19.81 7.81
CA THR A 331 -12.11 -20.91 7.82
C THR A 331 -11.80 -21.47 6.43
N VAL A 332 -12.40 -20.91 5.37
CA VAL A 332 -12.32 -21.46 4.03
C VAL A 332 -10.97 -21.13 3.39
N VAL A 333 -10.23 -22.18 3.02
CA VAL A 333 -8.98 -22.11 2.26
C VAL A 333 -9.10 -23.02 1.04
N VAL A 334 -8.84 -22.47 -0.16
CA VAL A 334 -9.06 -23.18 -1.43
C VAL A 334 -7.86 -23.08 -2.37
N ASP A 335 -7.77 -24.03 -3.28
CA ASP A 335 -6.91 -23.94 -4.47
C ASP A 335 -7.51 -22.95 -5.49
N LYS A 336 -6.68 -22.37 -6.35
CA LYS A 336 -7.06 -21.31 -7.32
C LYS A 336 -8.32 -21.66 -8.13
N ASN A 337 -8.40 -22.91 -8.60
CA ASN A 337 -9.48 -23.39 -9.45
C ASN A 337 -10.84 -23.48 -8.73
N ALA A 338 -10.85 -23.48 -7.39
CA ALA A 338 -12.06 -23.60 -6.57
C ALA A 338 -12.63 -22.23 -6.13
N ILE A 339 -11.92 -21.12 -6.36
CA ILE A 339 -12.36 -19.77 -5.97
C ILE A 339 -13.74 -19.43 -6.55
N LYS A 340 -13.96 -19.75 -7.83
CA LYS A 340 -15.23 -19.47 -8.51
C LYS A 340 -16.41 -20.12 -7.79
N GLY A 341 -16.29 -21.41 -7.46
CA GLY A 341 -17.35 -22.16 -6.80
C GLY A 341 -17.67 -21.57 -5.43
N GLU A 342 -16.63 -21.24 -4.65
CA GLU A 342 -16.81 -20.65 -3.32
C GLU A 342 -17.46 -19.26 -3.38
N MET A 343 -17.07 -18.42 -4.35
CA MET A 343 -17.70 -17.12 -4.56
C MET A 343 -19.18 -17.27 -4.93
N LEU A 344 -19.51 -18.18 -5.85
CA LEU A 344 -20.91 -18.43 -6.25
C LEU A 344 -21.74 -19.07 -5.14
N ASN A 345 -21.15 -19.82 -4.22
CA ASN A 345 -21.88 -20.36 -3.07
C ASN A 345 -22.24 -19.27 -2.06
N PHE A 346 -21.43 -18.21 -1.98
CA PHE A 346 -21.65 -17.08 -1.08
C PHE A 346 -22.59 -16.02 -1.67
N LEU A 347 -22.45 -15.72 -2.97
CA LEU A 347 -23.22 -14.72 -3.71
C LEU A 347 -24.63 -15.21 -4.02
#